data_AF-A0A926Z092-F1
#
_entry.id   AF-A0A926Z092-F1
#
_cell.length_a   1.000
_cell.length_b   1.000
_cell.length_c   1.000
_cell.angle_alpha   90.00
_cell.angle_beta   90.00
_cell.angle_gamma   90.00
#
_symmetry.space_group_name_H-M   'P 1'
#
loop_
_entity.id
_entity.type
_entity.pdbx_description
1 polymer ?
#
loop_
_entity_poly.entity_id
_entity_poly.type
_entity_poly.pdbx_seq_one_letter_code
_entity_poly.pdbx_strand_id
1 'polypeptide(L)'
;MEEKFFGFYTARSFWVGDAQSVQKRLAEAQDGSNESNIGLTELMIQEALTYETDDYVLKVCKDGMFLFKLKQGFRAPDKNRDAYDRQLTYLDYLNCIYLLFQTAVLQLPDIQYLEVSEVTDKDVFLVKFEADKFLGCFAPRLSFAHRFQTVQLSPDYRYADNLETPRLELPESIFSALNTNLAVVCKEYRSIKTLSEITKGLCECKFGNYANCLLSLWMLIESYLSGFWSSLIESKNTVFEDGSKRIKSERMKHLRDGRVYSASVVSNILELFDLLDLETFRKIEKVRDLRNQIIHRDEKAPCKLEHCQTAFEIVREFVAQETEVSLNFDLTSLLLDPIHSPTPN
;
A
#
# COMPACT_ATOMS: atom_id res chain seq x y z
N MET A 1 -9.73 22.95 -18.56
CA MET A 1 -8.80 23.01 -17.40
C MET A 1 -8.00 21.72 -17.46
N GLU A 2 -6.66 21.80 -17.46
CA GLU A 2 -5.81 20.60 -17.50
C GLU A 2 -5.86 19.89 -16.14
N GLU A 3 -6.23 18.61 -16.16
CA GLU A 3 -6.18 17.74 -14.99
C GLU A 3 -4.93 16.87 -15.03
N LYS A 4 -4.36 16.61 -13.85
CA LYS A 4 -3.13 15.83 -13.68
C LYS A 4 -3.37 14.70 -12.68
N PHE A 5 -2.97 13.50 -13.07
CA PHE A 5 -3.07 12.29 -12.26
C PHE A 5 -1.70 11.63 -12.14
N PHE A 6 -1.45 11.00 -11.00
CA PHE A 6 -0.32 10.09 -10.83
C PHE A 6 -0.78 8.69 -11.22
N GLY A 7 -0.13 8.14 -12.24
CA GLY A 7 -0.38 6.81 -12.77
C GLY A 7 0.64 5.79 -12.30
N PHE A 8 0.20 4.56 -12.07
CA PHE A 8 1.06 3.40 -11.84
C PHE A 8 0.39 2.10 -12.32
N TYR A 9 1.18 1.03 -12.42
CA TYR A 9 0.71 -0.34 -12.69
C TYR A 9 1.04 -1.26 -11.53
N THR A 10 0.24 -2.30 -11.35
CA THR A 10 0.58 -3.42 -10.46
C THR A 10 1.58 -4.37 -11.12
N ALA A 11 2.18 -5.25 -10.34
CA ALA A 11 3.16 -6.23 -10.82
C ALA A 11 2.51 -7.20 -11.84
N ARG A 12 1.28 -7.63 -11.56
CA ARG A 12 0.46 -8.41 -12.47
C ARG A 12 -0.41 -7.51 -13.33
N SER A 13 -0.45 -7.79 -14.63
CA SER A 13 -1.41 -7.15 -15.51
C SER A 13 -2.79 -7.80 -15.44
N PHE A 14 -3.83 -7.00 -15.60
CA PHE A 14 -5.20 -7.43 -15.60
C PHE A 14 -6.04 -6.59 -16.57
N TRP A 15 -7.26 -7.05 -16.85
CA TRP A 15 -8.32 -6.33 -17.54
C TRP A 15 -9.41 -5.93 -16.55
N VAL A 16 -9.97 -4.74 -16.73
CA VAL A 16 -11.11 -4.26 -15.96
C VAL A 16 -12.42 -4.55 -16.72
N GLY A 17 -13.18 -5.54 -16.22
CA GLY A 17 -14.38 -6.05 -16.87
C GLY A 17 -14.06 -6.78 -18.18
N ASP A 18 -15.01 -6.74 -19.13
CA ASP A 18 -15.03 -7.61 -20.32
C ASP A 18 -13.73 -7.61 -21.16
N ALA A 19 -12.90 -8.63 -20.94
CA ALA A 19 -11.65 -8.85 -21.65
C ALA A 19 -11.87 -9.21 -23.12
N GLN A 20 -13.05 -9.74 -23.50
CA GLN A 20 -13.32 -10.19 -24.87
C GLN A 20 -13.33 -9.01 -25.84
N SER A 21 -13.86 -7.86 -25.42
CA SER A 21 -13.86 -6.62 -26.20
C SER A 21 -12.44 -6.15 -26.56
N VAL A 22 -11.50 -6.30 -25.64
CA VAL A 22 -10.09 -5.91 -25.83
C VAL A 22 -9.35 -6.95 -26.66
N GLN A 23 -9.57 -8.23 -26.40
CA GLN A 23 -9.00 -9.33 -27.20
C GLN A 23 -9.45 -9.28 -28.65
N LYS A 24 -10.71 -8.95 -28.91
CA LYS A 24 -11.23 -8.78 -30.27
C LYS A 24 -10.51 -7.63 -31.00
N ARG A 25 -10.36 -6.47 -30.34
CA ARG A 25 -9.64 -5.32 -30.88
C ARG A 25 -8.15 -5.57 -31.06
N LEU A 26 -7.55 -6.37 -30.18
CA LEU A 26 -6.18 -6.87 -30.31
C LEU A 26 -6.03 -7.74 -31.57
N ALA A 27 -6.96 -8.66 -31.81
CA ALA A 27 -6.96 -9.50 -33.02
C ALA A 27 -7.13 -8.66 -34.30
N GLU A 28 -8.01 -7.66 -34.29
CA GLU A 28 -8.19 -6.71 -35.40
C GLU A 28 -6.95 -5.81 -35.61
N ALA A 29 -6.16 -5.54 -34.56
CA ALA A 29 -4.92 -4.78 -34.64
C ALA A 29 -3.76 -5.56 -35.25
N GLN A 30 -3.78 -6.89 -35.18
CA GLN A 30 -2.79 -7.77 -35.79
C GLN A 30 -2.80 -7.72 -37.33
N ASP A 31 -3.87 -7.21 -37.94
CA ASP A 31 -3.98 -6.99 -39.39
C ASP A 31 -3.12 -5.81 -39.90
N GLY A 32 -2.40 -5.10 -39.02
CA GLY A 32 -1.29 -4.21 -39.38
C GLY A 32 -1.66 -2.80 -39.84
N SER A 33 -2.93 -2.38 -39.70
CA SER A 33 -3.33 -1.01 -40.03
C SER A 33 -2.92 -0.01 -38.94
N ASN A 34 -2.47 1.20 -39.33
CA ASN A 34 -2.17 2.26 -38.36
C ASN A 34 -3.41 2.71 -37.56
N GLU A 35 -4.59 2.66 -38.17
CA GLU A 35 -5.86 3.01 -37.51
C GLU A 35 -6.23 2.01 -36.40
N SER A 36 -5.97 0.71 -36.60
CA SER A 36 -6.21 -0.31 -35.58
C SER A 36 -5.23 -0.19 -34.40
N ASN A 37 -4.00 0.26 -34.64
CA ASN A 37 -3.03 0.50 -33.58
C ASN A 37 -3.38 1.69 -32.67
N ILE A 38 -3.88 2.79 -33.25
CA ILE A 38 -4.35 3.96 -32.50
C ILE A 38 -5.59 3.59 -31.66
N GLY A 39 -6.55 2.88 -32.27
CA GLY A 39 -7.76 2.44 -31.58
C GLY A 39 -7.48 1.51 -30.39
N LEU A 40 -6.43 0.70 -30.44
CA LEU A 40 -6.03 -0.14 -29.31
C LEU A 40 -5.42 0.68 -28.15
N THR A 41 -4.55 1.65 -28.44
CA THR A 41 -4.00 2.53 -27.38
C THR A 41 -5.12 3.30 -26.69
N GLU A 42 -6.04 3.86 -27.47
CA GLU A 42 -7.23 4.56 -26.95
C GLU A 42 -8.10 3.65 -26.08
N LEU A 43 -8.30 2.39 -26.48
CA LEU A 43 -9.03 1.41 -25.70
C LEU A 43 -8.32 1.06 -24.38
N MET A 44 -6.99 0.91 -24.39
CA MET A 44 -6.22 0.55 -23.19
C MET A 44 -6.27 1.66 -22.13
N ILE A 45 -6.08 2.92 -22.55
CA ILE A 45 -6.14 4.09 -21.65
C ILE A 45 -7.56 4.51 -21.29
N GLN A 46 -8.58 3.90 -21.92
CA GLN A 46 -9.97 4.20 -21.65
C GLN A 46 -10.28 3.95 -20.17
N GLU A 47 -10.86 4.96 -19.54
CA GLU A 47 -11.34 4.88 -18.17
C GLU A 47 -12.46 3.84 -18.08
N ALA A 48 -12.22 2.75 -17.34
CA ALA A 48 -13.21 1.71 -17.11
C ALA A 48 -14.06 2.02 -15.88
N LEU A 49 -13.42 2.54 -14.83
CA LEU A 49 -14.05 2.88 -13.55
C LEU A 49 -13.53 4.22 -13.05
N THR A 50 -14.41 5.02 -12.44
CA THR A 50 -14.07 6.27 -11.78
C THR A 50 -14.75 6.32 -10.41
N TYR A 51 -13.95 6.54 -9.38
CA TYR A 51 -14.40 6.80 -8.02
C TYR A 51 -13.99 8.19 -7.62
N GLU A 52 -14.96 8.99 -7.20
CA GLU A 52 -14.78 10.39 -6.92
C GLU A 52 -15.38 10.73 -5.55
N THR A 53 -14.55 11.22 -4.64
CA THR A 53 -14.93 11.68 -3.29
C THR A 53 -14.59 13.17 -3.14
N ASP A 54 -14.82 13.77 -1.98
CA ASP A 54 -14.36 15.15 -1.73
C ASP A 54 -12.83 15.24 -1.61
N ASP A 55 -12.18 14.14 -1.21
CA ASP A 55 -10.74 14.10 -0.92
C ASP A 55 -9.90 13.68 -2.13
N TYR A 56 -10.43 12.80 -3.00
CA TYR A 56 -9.67 12.22 -4.10
C TYR A 56 -10.51 11.85 -5.33
N VAL A 57 -9.80 11.58 -6.42
CA VAL A 57 -10.28 10.93 -7.63
C VAL A 57 -9.38 9.73 -7.91
N LEU A 58 -9.99 8.55 -8.02
CA LEU A 58 -9.33 7.31 -8.41
C LEU A 58 -9.99 6.82 -9.71
N LYS A 59 -9.21 6.73 -10.78
CA LYS A 59 -9.66 6.11 -12.03
C LYS A 59 -8.87 4.83 -12.27
N VAL A 60 -9.53 3.84 -12.88
CA VAL A 60 -8.89 2.61 -13.33
C VAL A 60 -9.16 2.45 -14.81
N CYS A 61 -8.11 2.36 -15.62
CA CYS A 61 -8.22 2.16 -17.06
C CYS A 61 -8.43 0.69 -17.39
N LYS A 62 -8.92 0.42 -18.61
CA LYS A 62 -9.23 -0.92 -19.09
C LYS A 62 -8.08 -1.89 -18.92
N ASP A 63 -6.86 -1.43 -19.16
CA ASP A 63 -5.63 -2.22 -19.14
C ASP A 63 -4.97 -2.41 -17.75
N GLY A 64 -5.66 -1.96 -16.70
CA GLY A 64 -5.20 -2.08 -15.32
C GLY A 64 -4.33 -0.92 -14.83
N MET A 65 -4.20 0.18 -15.59
CA MET A 65 -3.58 1.41 -15.08
C MET A 65 -4.44 2.03 -13.99
N PHE A 66 -3.84 2.31 -12.82
CA PHE A 66 -4.45 3.13 -11.79
C PHE A 66 -4.04 4.59 -11.99
N LEU A 67 -4.99 5.51 -11.89
CA LEU A 67 -4.78 6.95 -11.95
C LEU A 67 -5.34 7.59 -10.68
N PHE A 68 -4.50 8.28 -9.92
CA PHE A 68 -4.88 8.86 -8.64
C PHE A 68 -4.59 10.36 -8.58
N LYS A 69 -5.52 11.12 -7.99
CA LYS A 69 -5.42 12.56 -7.79
C LYS A 69 -6.09 12.94 -6.47
N LEU A 70 -5.43 13.75 -5.65
CA LEU A 70 -6.04 14.39 -4.47
C LEU A 70 -6.76 15.69 -4.89
N LYS A 71 -7.97 15.94 -4.38
CA LYS A 71 -8.84 17.05 -4.82
C LYS A 71 -8.63 18.38 -4.11
N GLN A 72 -8.55 18.38 -2.78
CA GLN A 72 -8.32 19.61 -2.01
C GLN A 72 -7.35 19.34 -0.86
N GLY A 73 -6.64 20.38 -0.42
CA GLY A 73 -6.16 20.41 0.96
C GLY A 73 -4.85 19.70 1.30
N PHE A 74 -4.00 19.32 0.34
CA PHE A 74 -2.61 19.12 0.72
C PHE A 74 -2.03 20.49 1.09
N ARG A 75 -1.89 20.78 2.39
CA ARG A 75 -1.10 21.92 2.88
C ARG A 75 0.21 21.85 2.14
N ALA A 76 0.48 22.82 1.27
CA ALA A 76 1.80 22.97 0.69
C ALA A 76 2.79 22.96 1.87
N PRO A 77 3.80 22.07 1.87
CA PRO A 77 4.99 22.34 2.66
C PRO A 77 5.58 23.68 2.19
N ASP A 78 6.58 24.25 2.89
CA ASP A 78 7.13 25.56 2.54
C ASP A 78 8.12 25.52 1.35
N LYS A 79 7.78 26.31 0.31
CA LYS A 79 8.31 26.54 -1.07
C LYS A 79 9.65 25.99 -1.61
N ASN A 80 10.45 25.21 -0.89
CA ASN A 80 11.68 24.59 -1.43
C ASN A 80 11.87 23.10 -1.08
N ARG A 81 11.11 22.54 -0.12
CA ARG A 81 11.07 21.06 0.16
C ARG A 81 9.85 20.36 -0.47
N ASP A 82 8.93 21.14 -1.03
CA ASP A 82 7.55 20.72 -1.28
C ASP A 82 7.37 19.71 -2.39
N ALA A 83 8.17 19.79 -3.46
CA ALA A 83 7.95 18.93 -4.62
C ALA A 83 8.29 17.47 -4.28
N TYR A 84 9.39 17.26 -3.56
CA TYR A 84 9.83 15.95 -3.11
C TYR A 84 8.91 15.39 -2.02
N ASP A 85 8.55 16.20 -1.01
CA ASP A 85 7.63 15.78 0.06
C ASP A 85 6.23 15.43 -0.49
N ARG A 86 5.75 16.16 -1.51
CA ARG A 86 4.52 15.81 -2.22
C ARG A 86 4.66 14.49 -2.96
N GLN A 87 5.77 14.26 -3.65
CA GLN A 87 5.99 13.01 -4.35
C GLN A 87 6.01 11.82 -3.39
N LEU A 88 6.71 11.94 -2.26
CA LEU A 88 6.70 10.91 -1.21
C LEU A 88 5.30 10.64 -0.66
N THR A 89 4.53 11.71 -0.43
CA THR A 89 3.12 11.57 -0.03
C THR A 89 2.34 10.74 -1.05
N TYR A 90 2.45 11.08 -2.35
CA TYR A 90 1.75 10.32 -3.39
C TYR A 90 2.19 8.86 -3.40
N LEU A 91 3.49 8.57 -3.23
CA LEU A 91 3.96 7.19 -3.09
C LEU A 91 3.30 6.46 -1.92
N ASP A 92 3.06 7.12 -0.79
CA ASP A 92 2.33 6.50 0.33
C ASP A 92 0.89 6.15 -0.08
N TYR A 93 0.18 7.05 -0.76
CA TYR A 93 -1.16 6.77 -1.28
C TYR A 93 -1.16 5.62 -2.30
N LEU A 94 -0.24 5.61 -3.26
CA LEU A 94 -0.19 4.57 -4.29
C LEU A 94 0.15 3.19 -3.70
N ASN A 95 1.09 3.12 -2.75
CA ASN A 95 1.41 1.87 -2.03
C ASN A 95 0.25 1.40 -1.15
N CYS A 96 -0.50 2.33 -0.52
CA CYS A 96 -1.73 2.02 0.20
C CYS A 96 -2.80 1.45 -0.75
N ILE A 97 -3.07 2.13 -1.87
CA ILE A 97 -4.01 1.67 -2.90
C ILE A 97 -3.63 0.27 -3.39
N TYR A 98 -2.34 0.03 -3.66
CA TYR A 98 -1.88 -1.26 -4.14
C TYR A 98 -2.11 -2.38 -3.11
N LEU A 99 -1.82 -2.14 -1.82
CA LEU A 99 -2.09 -3.12 -0.76
C LEU A 99 -3.59 -3.40 -0.60
N LEU A 100 -4.43 -2.37 -0.58
CA LEU A 100 -5.89 -2.53 -0.48
C LEU A 100 -6.45 -3.27 -1.70
N PHE A 101 -5.92 -2.99 -2.89
CA PHE A 101 -6.30 -3.67 -4.13
C PHE A 101 -5.95 -5.15 -4.05
N GLN A 102 -4.71 -5.49 -3.69
CA GLN A 102 -4.28 -6.88 -3.55
C GLN A 102 -5.05 -7.63 -2.47
N THR A 103 -5.39 -6.95 -1.37
CA THR A 103 -6.27 -7.52 -0.33
C THR A 103 -7.67 -7.83 -0.86
N ALA A 104 -8.23 -6.96 -1.72
CA ALA A 104 -9.52 -7.21 -2.37
C ALA A 104 -9.42 -8.36 -3.39
N VAL A 105 -8.35 -8.39 -4.20
CA VAL A 105 -8.10 -9.46 -5.18
C VAL A 105 -8.01 -10.84 -4.53
N LEU A 106 -7.41 -10.96 -3.35
CA LEU A 106 -7.33 -12.20 -2.58
C LEU A 106 -8.69 -12.73 -2.08
N GLN A 107 -9.78 -11.97 -2.22
CA GLN A 107 -11.12 -12.46 -1.94
C GLN A 107 -11.67 -13.35 -3.08
N LEU A 108 -11.00 -13.37 -4.25
CA LEU A 108 -11.36 -14.24 -5.35
C LEU A 108 -10.90 -15.68 -5.05
N PRO A 109 -11.78 -16.69 -5.22
CA PRO A 109 -11.45 -18.09 -4.90
C PRO A 109 -10.21 -18.64 -5.63
N ASP A 110 -9.97 -18.16 -6.84
CA ASP A 110 -8.91 -18.66 -7.73
C ASP A 110 -7.54 -17.98 -7.47
N ILE A 111 -7.47 -17.00 -6.58
CA ILE A 111 -6.23 -16.27 -6.27
C ILE A 111 -5.87 -16.49 -4.81
N GLN A 112 -4.76 -17.21 -4.59
CA GLN A 112 -4.32 -17.64 -3.26
C GLN A 112 -3.03 -16.98 -2.79
N TYR A 113 -2.45 -16.09 -3.60
CA TYR A 113 -1.15 -15.49 -3.33
C TYR A 113 -1.20 -13.97 -3.47
N LEU A 114 -0.45 -13.28 -2.61
CA LEU A 114 -0.38 -11.82 -2.57
C LEU A 114 0.72 -11.35 -3.51
N GLU A 115 0.34 -10.63 -4.57
CA GLU A 115 1.31 -10.08 -5.51
C GLU A 115 1.49 -8.59 -5.27
N VAL A 116 2.24 -8.26 -4.23
CA VAL A 116 2.57 -6.89 -3.88
C VAL A 116 4.04 -6.59 -4.17
N SER A 117 4.29 -5.38 -4.68
CA SER A 117 5.61 -4.79 -4.88
C SER A 117 5.55 -3.32 -4.46
N GLU A 118 6.66 -2.77 -3.98
CA GLU A 118 6.71 -1.35 -3.62
C GLU A 118 6.60 -0.51 -4.90
N VAL A 119 5.65 0.43 -4.90
CA VAL A 119 5.58 1.48 -5.91
C VAL A 119 6.60 2.53 -5.55
N THR A 120 7.64 2.67 -6.37
CA THR A 120 8.71 3.67 -6.19
C THR A 120 8.53 4.86 -7.14
N ASP A 121 9.35 5.89 -7.00
CA ASP A 121 9.38 7.01 -7.94
C ASP A 121 9.67 6.62 -9.39
N LYS A 122 10.30 5.46 -9.61
CA LYS A 122 10.53 4.88 -10.93
C LYS A 122 9.28 4.25 -11.54
N ASP A 123 8.30 3.88 -10.73
CA ASP A 123 7.08 3.20 -11.20
C ASP A 123 5.94 4.19 -11.49
N VAL A 124 6.08 5.42 -10.99
CA VAL A 124 5.05 6.45 -11.07
C VAL A 124 5.28 7.40 -12.24
N PHE A 125 4.20 7.78 -12.91
CA PHE A 125 4.23 8.73 -14.00
C PHE A 125 3.07 9.70 -13.95
N LEU A 126 3.24 10.87 -14.57
CA LEU A 126 2.19 11.87 -14.66
C LEU A 126 1.37 11.64 -15.92
N VAL A 127 0.04 11.60 -15.76
CA VAL A 127 -0.94 11.53 -16.86
C VAL A 127 -1.75 12.82 -16.90
N LYS A 128 -1.96 13.35 -18.10
CA LYS A 128 -2.66 14.61 -18.33
C LYS A 128 -3.95 14.40 -19.09
N PHE A 129 -5.01 15.07 -18.63
CA PHE A 129 -6.31 15.10 -19.29
C PHE A 129 -6.76 16.53 -19.53
N GLU A 130 -7.47 16.76 -20.63
CA GLU A 130 -8.21 18.00 -20.88
C GLU A 130 -9.59 17.67 -21.42
N ALA A 131 -10.64 18.11 -20.70
CA ALA A 131 -12.03 17.76 -21.02
C ALA A 131 -12.21 16.25 -21.23
N ASP A 132 -11.70 15.45 -20.28
CA ASP A 132 -11.69 13.98 -20.28
C ASP A 132 -10.93 13.33 -21.45
N LYS A 133 -10.23 14.12 -22.27
CA LYS A 133 -9.36 13.60 -23.33
C LYS A 133 -7.95 13.42 -22.80
N PHE A 134 -7.41 12.22 -22.97
CA PHE A 134 -5.99 11.95 -22.70
C PHE A 134 -5.10 12.83 -23.58
N LEU A 135 -4.23 13.62 -22.95
CA LEU A 135 -3.26 14.49 -23.63
C LEU A 135 -1.87 13.85 -23.75
N GLY A 136 -1.53 12.93 -22.86
CA GLY A 136 -0.23 12.28 -22.82
C GLY A 136 0.18 11.83 -21.43
N CYS A 137 1.21 10.99 -21.39
CA CYS A 137 1.88 10.54 -20.18
C CYS A 137 3.40 10.66 -20.33
N PHE A 138 4.12 10.81 -19.21
CA PHE A 138 5.57 10.71 -19.21
C PHE A 138 5.99 9.28 -18.89
N ALA A 139 6.58 8.57 -19.85
CA ALA A 139 6.99 7.20 -19.58
C ALA A 139 8.16 7.12 -18.61
N PRO A 140 8.01 6.39 -17.48
CA PRO A 140 9.12 6.16 -16.59
C PRO A 140 10.16 5.30 -17.31
N ARG A 141 11.45 5.55 -17.08
CA ARG A 141 12.54 4.75 -17.67
C ARG A 141 12.92 3.63 -16.71
N LEU A 142 13.07 2.41 -17.24
CA LEU A 142 13.64 1.26 -16.50
C LEU A 142 12.80 0.81 -15.29
N SER A 143 11.48 0.72 -15.43
CA SER A 143 10.57 0.21 -14.40
C SER A 143 9.56 -0.81 -14.95
N PHE A 144 8.78 -1.45 -14.08
CA PHE A 144 7.68 -2.31 -14.53
C PHE A 144 6.64 -1.50 -15.33
N ALA A 145 6.35 -0.27 -14.87
CA ALA A 145 5.47 0.64 -15.60
C ALA A 145 5.99 0.97 -17.00
N HIS A 146 7.31 1.05 -17.21
CA HIS A 146 7.89 1.23 -18.54
C HIS A 146 7.49 0.11 -19.50
N ARG A 147 7.50 -1.15 -19.05
CA ARG A 147 7.11 -2.29 -19.91
C ARG A 147 5.67 -2.15 -20.38
N PHE A 148 4.74 -1.91 -19.45
CA PHE A 148 3.32 -1.75 -19.78
C PHE A 148 3.05 -0.58 -20.72
N GLN A 149 3.68 0.56 -20.47
CA GLN A 149 3.54 1.71 -21.35
C GLN A 149 4.22 1.54 -22.71
N THR A 150 5.34 0.82 -22.78
CA THR A 150 6.00 0.56 -24.06
C THR A 150 5.09 -0.30 -24.95
N VAL A 151 4.38 -1.28 -24.38
CA VAL A 151 3.35 -2.05 -25.08
C VAL A 151 2.19 -1.13 -25.56
N GLN A 152 1.80 -0.12 -24.78
CA GLN A 152 0.76 0.83 -25.21
C GLN A 152 1.22 1.78 -26.31
N LEU A 153 2.46 2.28 -26.24
CA LEU A 153 2.94 3.39 -27.06
C LEU A 153 3.68 2.93 -28.33
N SER A 154 4.20 1.70 -28.35
CA SER A 154 5.00 1.18 -29.46
C SER A 154 4.37 -0.10 -30.03
N PRO A 155 3.78 -0.04 -31.24
CA PRO A 155 3.26 -1.21 -31.94
C PRO A 155 4.29 -2.33 -32.11
N ASP A 156 5.55 -1.99 -32.37
CA ASP A 156 6.64 -2.95 -32.57
C ASP A 156 6.95 -3.78 -31.31
N TYR A 157 6.73 -3.19 -30.12
CA TYR A 157 6.94 -3.88 -28.84
C TYR A 157 5.79 -4.82 -28.47
N ARG A 158 4.58 -4.61 -29.02
CA ARG A 158 3.41 -5.48 -28.79
C ARG A 158 3.64 -6.91 -29.28
N TYR A 159 4.50 -7.06 -30.29
CA TYR A 159 4.85 -8.34 -30.91
C TYR A 159 6.08 -9.00 -30.30
N ALA A 160 6.95 -8.22 -29.64
CA ALA A 160 8.21 -8.72 -29.05
C ALA A 160 8.07 -9.08 -27.56
N ASP A 161 7.25 -8.34 -26.82
CA ASP A 161 6.93 -8.58 -25.41
C ASP A 161 5.52 -9.17 -25.40
N ASN A 162 5.43 -10.51 -25.55
CA ASN A 162 4.18 -11.25 -25.66
C ASN A 162 3.05 -10.65 -24.80
N LEU A 163 2.12 -9.93 -25.46
CA LEU A 163 0.76 -9.66 -24.95
C LEU A 163 0.02 -10.95 -24.56
N GLU A 164 0.62 -12.12 -24.83
CA GLU A 164 0.22 -13.45 -24.38
C GLU A 164 0.43 -13.70 -22.88
N THR A 165 1.09 -12.81 -22.12
CA THR A 165 1.07 -12.98 -20.66
C THR A 165 -0.38 -12.92 -20.19
N PRO A 166 -0.93 -14.02 -19.64
CA PRO A 166 -2.35 -14.13 -19.37
C PRO A 166 -2.75 -13.09 -18.33
N ARG A 167 -3.49 -12.08 -18.78
CA ARG A 167 -4.07 -11.05 -17.93
C ARG A 167 -5.27 -11.62 -17.22
N LEU A 168 -5.34 -11.39 -15.91
CA LEU A 168 -6.55 -11.71 -15.15
C LEU A 168 -7.68 -10.78 -15.58
N GLU A 169 -8.88 -11.31 -15.69
CA GLU A 169 -10.08 -10.48 -15.76
C GLU A 169 -10.59 -10.24 -14.33
N LEU A 170 -10.63 -8.98 -13.90
CA LEU A 170 -11.07 -8.63 -12.56
C LEU A 170 -12.47 -8.03 -12.60
N PRO A 171 -13.40 -8.53 -11.76
CA PRO A 171 -14.76 -7.99 -11.71
C PRO A 171 -14.80 -6.65 -10.98
N GLU A 172 -15.81 -5.84 -11.29
CA GLU A 172 -16.03 -4.51 -10.70
C GLU A 172 -16.14 -4.52 -9.16
N SER A 173 -16.60 -5.63 -8.59
CA SER A 173 -16.72 -5.82 -7.13
C SER A 173 -15.38 -5.65 -6.39
N ILE A 174 -14.27 -6.03 -7.00
CA ILE A 174 -12.91 -5.88 -6.42
C ILE A 174 -12.56 -4.41 -6.28
N PHE A 175 -12.85 -3.62 -7.31
CA PHE A 175 -12.59 -2.18 -7.31
C PHE A 175 -13.54 -1.43 -6.39
N SER A 176 -14.79 -1.90 -6.26
CA SER A 176 -15.75 -1.38 -5.30
C SER A 176 -15.28 -1.62 -3.85
N ALA A 177 -14.76 -2.83 -3.56
CA ALA A 177 -14.18 -3.15 -2.26
C ALA A 177 -12.92 -2.31 -1.97
N LEU A 178 -12.02 -2.16 -2.96
CA LEU A 178 -10.87 -1.25 -2.87
C LEU A 178 -11.31 0.17 -2.53
N ASN A 179 -12.25 0.74 -3.28
CA ASN A 179 -12.68 2.13 -3.07
C ASN A 179 -13.37 2.32 -1.71
N THR A 180 -14.14 1.33 -1.26
CA THR A 180 -14.79 1.35 0.06
C THR A 180 -13.73 1.45 1.17
N ASN A 181 -12.71 0.58 1.12
CA ASN A 181 -11.62 0.63 2.10
C ASN A 181 -10.78 1.90 1.99
N LEU A 182 -10.50 2.36 0.76
CA LEU A 182 -9.73 3.58 0.50
C LEU A 182 -10.44 4.81 1.08
N ALA A 183 -11.75 4.93 0.90
CA ALA A 183 -12.56 6.03 1.45
C ALA A 183 -12.53 6.07 2.98
N VAL A 184 -12.35 4.93 3.65
CA VAL A 184 -12.19 4.89 5.10
C VAL A 184 -10.80 5.37 5.51
N VAL A 185 -9.73 4.85 4.91
CA VAL A 185 -8.35 5.18 5.31
C VAL A 185 -7.90 6.57 4.87
N CYS A 186 -8.47 7.12 3.79
CA CYS A 186 -8.15 8.46 3.31
C CYS A 186 -8.58 9.59 4.28
N LYS A 187 -9.43 9.29 5.27
CA LYS A 187 -9.82 10.27 6.30
C LYS A 187 -8.64 10.72 7.16
N GLU A 188 -7.65 9.85 7.34
CA GLU A 188 -6.45 10.15 8.14
C GLU A 188 -5.18 9.72 7.40
N TYR A 189 -4.33 10.69 7.06
CA TYR A 189 -3.05 10.40 6.39
C TYR A 189 -2.14 9.43 7.18
N ARG A 190 -2.30 9.37 8.51
CA ARG A 190 -1.60 8.37 9.33
C ARG A 190 -1.89 6.95 8.87
N SER A 191 -3.16 6.62 8.59
CA SER A 191 -3.57 5.30 8.13
C SER A 191 -2.99 4.97 6.75
N ILE A 192 -3.01 5.94 5.83
CA ILE A 192 -2.36 5.83 4.52
C ILE A 192 -0.88 5.49 4.67
N LYS A 193 -0.17 6.25 5.51
CA LYS A 193 1.25 6.02 5.77
C LYS A 193 1.50 4.65 6.40
N THR A 194 0.69 4.23 7.38
CA THR A 194 0.80 2.91 7.99
C THR A 194 0.66 1.80 6.95
N LEU A 195 -0.37 1.86 6.09
CA LEU A 195 -0.57 0.86 5.04
C LEU A 195 0.56 0.89 4.01
N SER A 196 1.10 2.07 3.67
CA SER A 196 2.28 2.15 2.80
C SER A 196 3.52 1.50 3.42
N GLU A 197 3.78 1.71 4.72
CA GLU A 197 4.92 1.09 5.40
C GLU A 197 4.75 -0.43 5.53
N ILE A 198 3.52 -0.91 5.69
CA ILE A 198 3.21 -2.34 5.58
C ILE A 198 3.60 -2.84 4.19
N THR A 199 3.18 -2.18 3.11
CA THR A 199 3.56 -2.55 1.73
C THR A 199 5.07 -2.71 1.59
N LYS A 200 5.85 -1.74 2.08
CA LYS A 200 7.33 -1.81 2.07
C LYS A 200 7.86 -3.00 2.86
N GLY A 201 7.34 -3.22 4.07
CA GLY A 201 7.71 -4.38 4.90
C GLY A 201 7.40 -5.72 4.24
N LEU A 202 6.25 -5.85 3.55
CA LEU A 202 5.88 -7.04 2.81
C LEU A 202 6.83 -7.31 1.64
N CYS A 203 7.31 -6.25 0.97
CA CYS A 203 8.29 -6.38 -0.10
C CYS A 203 9.63 -6.91 0.40
N GLU A 204 10.13 -6.41 1.53
CA GLU A 204 11.33 -6.97 2.18
C GLU A 204 11.13 -8.46 2.52
N CYS A 205 9.95 -8.85 3.00
CA CYS A 205 9.62 -10.24 3.27
C CYS A 205 9.67 -11.10 2.00
N LYS A 206 9.09 -10.61 0.89
CA LYS A 206 9.09 -11.29 -0.41
C LYS A 206 10.50 -11.55 -0.94
N PHE A 207 11.45 -10.64 -0.69
CA PHE A 207 12.86 -10.80 -1.07
C PHE A 207 13.69 -11.62 -0.07
N GLY A 208 13.07 -12.20 0.97
CA GLY A 208 13.76 -12.97 1.99
C GLY A 208 14.53 -12.13 3.01
N ASN A 209 14.39 -10.80 2.98
CA ASN A 209 15.00 -9.88 3.94
C ASN A 209 14.17 -9.81 5.23
N TYR A 210 13.98 -10.96 5.88
CA TYR A 210 13.10 -11.10 7.05
C TYR A 210 13.47 -10.18 8.21
N ALA A 211 14.77 -9.89 8.41
CA ALA A 211 15.21 -8.95 9.44
C ALA A 211 14.69 -7.52 9.18
N ASN A 212 14.79 -7.04 7.93
CA ASN A 212 14.28 -5.72 7.56
C ASN A 212 12.75 -5.66 7.66
N CYS A 213 12.06 -6.71 7.18
CA CYS A 213 10.60 -6.82 7.33
C CYS A 213 10.19 -6.70 8.81
N LEU A 214 10.80 -7.49 9.70
CA LEU A 214 10.50 -7.48 11.13
C LEU A 214 10.78 -6.11 11.75
N LEU A 215 11.89 -5.46 11.40
CA LEU A 215 12.21 -4.12 11.90
C LEU A 215 11.19 -3.08 11.43
N SER A 216 10.78 -3.10 10.17
CA SER A 216 9.75 -2.19 9.64
C SER A 216 8.40 -2.39 10.34
N LEU A 217 7.96 -3.65 10.49
CA LEU A 217 6.72 -3.98 11.22
C LEU A 217 6.81 -3.60 12.70
N TRP A 218 7.96 -3.79 13.35
CA TRP A 218 8.18 -3.37 14.73
C TRP A 218 8.02 -1.86 14.90
N MET A 219 8.53 -1.04 13.98
CA MET A 219 8.35 0.42 14.04
C MET A 219 6.87 0.83 14.03
N LEU A 220 6.02 0.07 13.30
CA LEU A 220 4.57 0.26 13.32
C LEU A 220 3.97 -0.14 14.67
N ILE A 221 4.33 -1.32 15.19
CA ILE A 221 3.89 -1.80 16.52
C ILE A 221 4.23 -0.75 17.59
N GLU A 222 5.47 -0.23 17.59
CA GLU A 222 5.92 0.78 18.54
C GLU A 222 5.15 2.11 18.39
N SER A 223 4.82 2.51 17.15
CA SER A 223 3.97 3.67 16.90
C SER A 223 2.55 3.50 17.46
N TYR A 224 1.94 2.32 17.31
CA TYR A 224 0.63 2.01 17.88
C TYR A 224 0.65 1.99 19.40
N LEU A 225 1.65 1.34 20.01
CA LEU A 225 1.84 1.34 21.47
C LEU A 225 1.97 2.76 22.01
N SER A 226 2.72 3.63 21.32
CA SER A 226 2.83 5.05 21.68
C SER A 226 1.49 5.79 21.59
N GLY A 227 0.68 5.47 20.59
CA GLY A 227 -0.68 5.99 20.41
C GLY A 227 -1.64 5.56 21.53
N PHE A 228 -1.66 4.27 21.86
CA PHE A 228 -2.45 3.74 22.97
C PHE A 228 -2.03 4.34 24.31
N TRP A 229 -0.72 4.44 24.54
CA TRP A 229 -0.17 5.09 25.74
C TRP A 229 -0.58 6.56 25.85
N SER A 230 -0.46 7.31 24.75
CA SER A 230 -0.86 8.72 24.71
C SER A 230 -2.35 8.88 25.00
N SER A 231 -3.18 8.01 24.45
CA SER A 231 -4.64 8.00 24.67
C SER A 231 -4.98 7.67 26.11
N LEU A 232 -4.30 6.67 26.71
CA LEU A 232 -4.45 6.33 28.12
C LEU A 232 -4.07 7.51 29.02
N ILE A 233 -2.92 8.15 28.79
CA ILE A 233 -2.50 9.32 29.58
C ILE A 233 -3.53 10.44 29.48
N GLU A 234 -4.01 10.75 28.28
CA GLU A 234 -5.00 11.82 28.08
C GLU A 234 -6.33 11.49 28.75
N SER A 235 -6.77 10.23 28.70
CA SER A 235 -8.00 9.78 29.40
C SER A 235 -7.95 9.99 30.92
N LYS A 236 -6.73 10.03 31.50
CA LYS A 236 -6.52 10.31 32.93
C LYS A 236 -6.21 11.78 33.21
N ASN A 237 -6.14 12.64 32.20
CA ASN A 237 -5.78 14.04 32.34
C ASN A 237 -6.98 14.95 32.64
N THR A 238 -7.56 14.77 33.83
CA THR A 238 -8.73 15.55 34.26
C THR A 238 -8.38 17.02 34.56
N VAL A 239 -9.33 17.93 34.31
CA VAL A 239 -9.25 19.34 34.70
C VAL A 239 -9.95 19.51 36.05
N PHE A 240 -9.29 20.19 37.00
CA PHE A 240 -9.86 20.51 38.31
C PHE A 240 -10.70 21.81 38.26
N GLU A 241 -11.46 22.08 39.32
CA GLU A 241 -12.35 23.27 39.41
C GLU A 241 -11.60 24.60 39.24
N ASP A 242 -10.32 24.65 39.63
CA ASP A 242 -9.43 25.81 39.47
C ASP A 242 -8.87 25.97 38.03
N GLY A 243 -9.29 25.10 37.10
CA GLY A 243 -8.81 25.08 35.72
C GLY A 243 -7.44 24.40 35.53
N SER A 244 -6.81 23.93 36.62
CA SER A 244 -5.53 23.22 36.52
C SER A 244 -5.73 21.80 36.00
N LYS A 245 -4.76 21.29 35.23
CA LYS A 245 -4.76 19.91 34.73
C LYS A 245 -4.04 18.98 35.70
N ARG A 246 -4.59 17.77 35.89
CA ARG A 246 -3.93 16.68 36.65
C ARG A 246 -2.54 16.38 36.14
N ILE A 247 -2.36 16.42 34.83
CA ILE A 247 -1.06 16.19 34.18
C ILE A 247 -0.61 17.51 33.54
N LYS A 248 0.23 18.24 34.26
CA LYS A 248 0.91 19.45 33.76
C LYS A 248 1.82 19.11 32.57
N SER A 249 2.15 20.11 31.76
CA SER A 249 2.97 19.98 30.54
C SER A 249 4.32 19.27 30.77
N GLU A 250 5.03 19.60 31.85
CA GLU A 250 6.31 18.96 32.20
C GLU A 250 6.14 17.47 32.50
N ARG A 251 5.10 17.12 33.28
CA ARG A 251 4.77 15.72 33.56
C ARG A 251 4.33 14.99 32.30
N MET A 252 3.55 15.62 31.44
CA MET A 252 3.13 15.06 30.15
C MET A 252 4.35 14.73 29.28
N LYS A 253 5.33 15.64 29.21
CA LYS A 253 6.59 15.42 28.48
C LYS A 253 7.37 14.23 29.06
N HIS A 254 7.47 14.12 30.38
CA HIS A 254 8.14 12.99 31.03
C HIS A 254 7.42 11.65 30.79
N LEU A 255 6.09 11.63 30.87
CA LEU A 255 5.29 10.43 30.63
C LEU A 255 5.37 9.95 29.16
N ARG A 256 5.62 10.86 28.22
CA ARG A 256 5.80 10.54 26.79
C ARG A 256 7.26 10.31 26.39
N ASP A 257 8.20 10.35 27.33
CA ASP A 257 9.60 10.08 27.05
C ASP A 257 9.84 8.57 26.91
N GLY A 258 10.11 8.12 25.69
CA GLY A 258 10.39 6.71 25.38
C GLY A 258 11.64 6.14 26.06
N ARG A 259 12.52 6.96 26.64
CA ARG A 259 13.63 6.49 27.46
C ARG A 259 13.19 6.06 28.86
N VAL A 260 12.14 6.70 29.38
CA VAL A 260 11.58 6.42 30.71
C VAL A 260 10.50 5.34 30.59
N TYR A 261 9.61 5.52 29.61
CA TYR A 261 8.53 4.61 29.30
C TYR A 261 8.85 3.88 28.00
N SER A 262 9.76 2.91 28.08
CA SER A 262 10.13 2.07 26.95
C SER A 262 8.93 1.24 26.46
N ALA A 263 8.99 0.76 25.20
CA ALA A 263 7.93 -0.10 24.65
C ALA A 263 7.61 -1.31 25.54
N SER A 264 8.61 -1.87 26.24
CA SER A 264 8.47 -2.92 27.25
C SER A 264 7.59 -2.49 28.43
N VAL A 265 7.88 -1.33 29.02
CA VAL A 265 7.11 -0.80 30.15
C VAL A 265 5.70 -0.44 29.71
N VAL A 266 5.59 0.20 28.54
CA VAL A 266 4.30 0.59 27.96
C VAL A 266 3.43 -0.63 27.68
N SER A 267 3.93 -1.68 27.04
CA SER A 267 3.14 -2.89 26.72
C SER A 267 2.64 -3.57 28.00
N ASN A 268 3.47 -3.67 29.05
CA ASN A 268 3.07 -4.22 30.35
C ASN A 268 1.95 -3.40 30.98
N ILE A 269 2.05 -2.08 30.98
CA ILE A 269 1.00 -1.22 31.56
C ILE A 269 -0.28 -1.31 30.74
N LEU A 270 -0.21 -1.34 29.41
CA LEU A 270 -1.39 -1.45 28.56
C LEU A 270 -2.12 -2.78 28.75
N GLU A 271 -1.39 -3.89 28.94
CA GLU A 271 -1.98 -5.19 29.28
C GLU A 271 -2.67 -5.17 30.65
N LEU A 272 -2.00 -4.63 31.68
CA LEU A 272 -2.58 -4.51 33.03
C LEU A 272 -3.82 -3.59 33.11
N PHE A 273 -4.05 -2.77 32.10
CA PHE A 273 -5.21 -1.89 31.97
C PHE A 273 -6.28 -2.43 31.00
N ASP A 274 -6.15 -3.68 30.56
CA ASP A 274 -7.04 -4.36 29.61
C ASP A 274 -7.15 -3.62 28.25
N LEU A 275 -6.12 -2.85 27.87
CA LEU A 275 -6.02 -2.20 26.56
C LEU A 275 -5.26 -3.06 25.53
N LEU A 276 -4.54 -4.08 26.00
CA LEU A 276 -3.99 -5.15 25.20
C LEU A 276 -4.39 -6.47 25.86
N ASP A 277 -4.87 -7.43 25.10
CA ASP A 277 -5.08 -8.77 25.63
C ASP A 277 -3.73 -9.48 25.85
N LEU A 278 -3.75 -10.50 26.71
CA LEU A 278 -2.55 -11.24 27.11
C LEU A 278 -1.87 -11.96 25.93
N GLU A 279 -2.63 -12.38 24.91
CA GLU A 279 -2.06 -13.05 23.75
C GLU A 279 -1.25 -12.05 22.90
N THR A 280 -1.84 -10.91 22.56
CA THR A 280 -1.19 -9.86 21.80
C THR A 280 0.01 -9.27 22.55
N PHE A 281 -0.10 -9.09 23.88
CA PHE A 281 1.05 -8.73 24.72
C PHE A 281 2.21 -9.72 24.58
N ARG A 282 1.95 -11.03 24.67
CA ARG A 282 3.00 -12.06 24.52
C ARG A 282 3.62 -12.06 23.13
N LYS A 283 2.83 -11.84 22.06
CA LYS A 283 3.34 -11.71 20.69
C LYS A 283 4.28 -10.49 20.58
N ILE A 284 3.91 -9.36 21.18
CA ILE A 284 4.73 -8.12 21.19
C ILE A 284 6.06 -8.36 21.90
N GLU A 285 6.06 -8.99 23.08
CA GLU A 285 7.30 -9.29 23.82
C GLU A 285 8.25 -10.17 22.98
N LYS A 286 7.70 -11.21 22.33
CA LYS A 286 8.47 -12.09 21.44
C LYS A 286 9.11 -11.32 20.28
N VAL A 287 8.35 -10.47 19.60
CA VAL A 287 8.87 -9.66 18.48
C VAL A 287 9.92 -8.66 18.96
N ARG A 288 9.70 -8.02 20.12
CA ARG A 288 10.65 -7.08 20.72
C ARG A 288 11.99 -7.74 21.03
N ASP A 289 11.96 -8.92 21.63
CA ASP A 289 13.18 -9.65 22.00
C ASP A 289 13.97 -10.06 20.75
N LEU A 290 13.28 -10.53 19.69
CA LEU A 290 13.89 -10.78 18.38
C LEU A 290 14.48 -9.52 17.74
N ARG A 291 13.77 -8.40 17.79
CA ARG A 291 14.28 -7.10 17.30
C ARG A 291 15.57 -6.70 18.02
N ASN A 292 15.64 -6.90 19.34
CA ASN A 292 16.84 -6.60 20.11
C ASN A 292 18.01 -7.51 19.70
N GLN A 293 17.77 -8.80 19.49
CA GLN A 293 18.78 -9.73 18.99
C GLN A 293 19.31 -9.31 17.61
N ILE A 294 18.42 -8.93 16.68
CA ILE A 294 18.78 -8.46 15.33
C ILE A 294 19.66 -7.21 15.40
N ILE A 295 19.26 -6.20 16.18
CA ILE A 295 20.00 -4.91 16.27
C ILE A 295 21.35 -5.08 16.95
N HIS A 296 21.43 -5.94 17.96
CA HIS A 296 22.69 -6.25 18.64
C HIS A 296 23.55 -7.29 17.89
N ARG A 297 23.14 -7.68 16.68
CA ARG A 297 23.85 -8.63 15.80
C ARG A 297 24.19 -9.95 16.50
N ASP A 298 23.24 -10.50 17.26
CA ASP A 298 23.39 -11.84 17.80
C ASP A 298 23.26 -12.86 16.66
N GLU A 299 24.40 -13.39 16.20
CA GLU A 299 24.48 -14.36 15.11
C GLU A 299 23.64 -15.62 15.35
N LYS A 300 23.20 -15.86 16.60
CA LYS A 300 22.41 -17.04 17.00
C LYS A 300 20.91 -16.89 16.76
N ALA A 301 20.42 -15.72 16.35
CA ALA A 301 18.99 -15.46 16.19
C ALA A 301 18.60 -15.23 14.71
N PRO A 302 18.53 -16.29 13.87
CA PRO A 302 18.09 -16.14 12.50
C PRO A 302 16.63 -15.68 12.46
N CYS A 303 16.39 -14.51 11.87
CA CYS A 303 15.04 -14.03 11.59
C CYS A 303 14.42 -14.84 10.44
N LYS A 304 13.20 -15.33 10.63
CA LYS A 304 12.49 -16.20 9.69
C LYS A 304 11.10 -15.63 9.36
N LEU A 305 10.46 -16.21 8.35
CA LEU A 305 9.08 -15.87 7.96
C LEU A 305 8.10 -15.90 9.14
N GLU A 306 8.16 -16.94 9.98
CA GLU A 306 7.26 -17.10 11.16
C GLU A 306 7.36 -15.92 12.16
N HIS A 307 8.54 -15.30 12.26
CA HIS A 307 8.74 -14.11 13.10
C HIS A 307 8.10 -12.88 12.48
N CYS A 308 8.25 -12.71 11.15
CA CYS A 308 7.61 -11.64 10.40
C CYS A 308 6.09 -11.78 10.44
N GLN A 309 5.58 -13.02 10.32
CA GLN A 309 4.16 -13.35 10.42
C GLN A 309 3.61 -12.92 11.79
N THR A 310 4.31 -13.25 12.88
CA THR A 310 3.91 -12.83 14.22
C THR A 310 3.83 -11.30 14.34
N ALA A 311 4.80 -10.56 13.79
CA ALA A 311 4.78 -9.10 13.79
C ALA A 311 3.65 -8.54 12.92
N PHE A 312 3.39 -9.15 11.76
CA PHE A 312 2.35 -8.74 10.83
C PHE A 312 0.95 -8.95 11.42
N GLU A 313 0.71 -10.05 12.14
CA GLU A 313 -0.55 -10.30 12.84
C GLU A 313 -0.90 -9.18 13.83
N ILE A 314 0.08 -8.73 14.63
CA ILE A 314 -0.10 -7.63 15.58
C ILE A 314 -0.45 -6.34 14.81
N VAL A 315 0.30 -6.01 13.77
CA VAL A 315 0.04 -4.79 12.96
C VAL A 315 -1.34 -4.86 12.29
N ARG A 316 -1.72 -6.03 11.76
CA ARG A 316 -3.03 -6.26 11.15
C ARG A 316 -4.16 -6.04 12.16
N GLU A 317 -4.03 -6.56 13.38
CA GLU A 317 -5.01 -6.35 14.45
C GLU A 317 -5.13 -4.87 14.80
N PHE A 318 -4.01 -4.15 14.94
CA PHE A 318 -4.02 -2.72 15.24
C PHE A 318 -4.62 -1.87 14.11
N VAL A 319 -4.31 -2.19 12.84
CA VAL A 319 -4.92 -1.54 11.67
C VAL A 319 -6.43 -1.76 11.66
N ALA A 320 -6.90 -2.99 11.92
CA ALA A 320 -8.32 -3.31 11.96
C ALA A 320 -9.05 -2.55 13.09
N GLN A 321 -8.39 -2.39 14.24
CA GLN A 321 -8.93 -1.60 15.36
C GLN A 321 -8.99 -0.10 15.07
N GLU A 322 -7.97 0.48 14.40
CA GLU A 322 -7.92 1.92 14.11
C GLU A 322 -8.81 2.32 12.91
N THR A 323 -8.90 1.46 11.89
CA THR A 323 -9.46 1.83 10.58
C THR A 323 -10.67 1.01 10.15
N GLU A 324 -11.06 -0.04 10.88
CA GLU A 324 -12.07 -1.02 10.46
C GLU A 324 -11.72 -1.79 9.16
N VAL A 325 -10.57 -1.51 8.54
CA VAL A 325 -10.09 -2.22 7.35
C VAL A 325 -9.36 -3.50 7.77
N SER A 326 -9.74 -4.61 7.16
CA SER A 326 -9.20 -5.93 7.47
C SER A 326 -8.25 -6.44 6.39
N LEU A 327 -6.98 -6.65 6.75
CA LEU A 327 -5.96 -7.24 5.87
C LEU A 327 -5.96 -8.77 5.98
N ASN A 328 -6.96 -9.42 5.37
CA ASN A 328 -7.22 -10.86 5.53
C ASN A 328 -6.30 -11.76 4.70
N PHE A 329 -5.00 -11.67 4.94
CA PHE A 329 -4.02 -12.59 4.34
C PHE A 329 -2.92 -12.97 5.32
N ASP A 330 -2.16 -13.99 4.94
CA ASP A 330 -0.99 -14.51 5.66
C ASP A 330 0.28 -14.25 4.85
N LEU A 331 1.43 -14.06 5.48
CA LEU A 331 2.69 -13.81 4.77
C LEU A 331 3.16 -15.01 3.94
N THR A 332 2.72 -16.24 4.24
CA THR A 332 2.95 -17.40 3.38
C THR A 332 2.38 -17.21 1.97
N SER A 333 1.31 -16.41 1.83
CA SER A 333 0.75 -16.05 0.51
C SER A 333 1.72 -15.24 -0.36
N LEU A 334 2.76 -14.60 0.21
CA LEU A 334 3.80 -13.90 -0.56
C LEU A 334 4.76 -14.86 -1.25
N LEU A 335 4.89 -16.10 -0.76
CA LEU A 335 5.90 -17.06 -1.21
C LEU A 335 5.37 -18.05 -2.25
N LEU A 336 4.08 -18.01 -2.55
CA LEU A 336 3.41 -18.93 -3.47
C LEU A 336 3.52 -18.52 -4.95
N ASP A 337 4.40 -17.58 -5.30
CA ASP A 337 4.52 -17.06 -6.66
C ASP A 337 4.84 -18.20 -7.67
N PRO A 338 3.88 -18.58 -8.54
CA PRO A 338 4.05 -19.71 -9.43
C PRO A 338 5.11 -19.45 -10.52
N ILE A 339 5.44 -18.18 -10.80
CA ILE A 339 6.37 -17.79 -11.87
C ILE A 339 7.83 -18.14 -11.52
N HIS A 340 8.11 -18.44 -10.25
CA HIS A 340 9.43 -18.89 -9.77
C HIS A 340 9.44 -20.31 -9.20
N SER A 341 8.40 -21.11 -9.47
CA SER A 341 8.53 -22.56 -9.29
C SER A 341 9.59 -23.06 -10.27
N PRO A 342 10.76 -23.54 -9.84
CA PRO A 342 11.68 -24.17 -10.77
C PRO A 342 10.91 -25.32 -11.39
N THR A 343 10.78 -25.31 -12.72
CA THR A 343 10.33 -26.50 -13.44
C THR A 343 11.14 -27.68 -12.91
N PRO A 344 10.51 -28.74 -12.37
CA PRO A 344 11.25 -29.90 -11.93
C PRO A 344 12.02 -30.44 -13.14
N ASN A 345 13.35 -30.38 -13.05
CA ASN A 345 14.25 -30.99 -14.03
C ASN A 345 14.13 -32.52 -14.01
#